data_AF-A0A8J4GUU3-F1
#
_entry.id   AF-A0A8J4GUU3-F1
#
_cell.length_a   1.000
_cell.length_b   1.000
_cell.length_c   1.000
_cell.angle_alpha   90.00
_cell.angle_beta   90.00
_cell.angle_gamma   90.00
#
_symmetry.space_group_name_H-M   'P 1'
#
loop_
_entity.id
_entity.type
_entity.pdbx_description
1 polymer ?
#
loop_
_entity_poly.entity_id
_entity_poly.type
_entity_poly.pdbx_seq_one_letter_code
_entity_poly.pdbx_strand_id
1 'polypeptide(L)'
;LYSLYGLREPEGLGSHCILDDFCDHCKPFCTLAICLVTVLREMFSVGAGSIVMKPQIASFPCARSTSGSALLQRCHGSCTMFTQAAVPYAPADAVAPSAVGSALGPLSASVGGSSHLPHTLAIRRHRQRLSPCQATLDSPEIAVLVDKMLAARPPPGNREQLSKCLALIEEINSKDPSKVEYGGKRYPYRVLFGSWLAGWVEKLDPGAPDELYILARGKNLESWRLVEIKRDDYSPNTAGQKQWEADRKAWLANRLKAVMKEAGYGEASQKLVEDFMLNRDLPDPRDVRLYDVTGPMGTINFRLLELLLMVQTLRDAESLVFLEHTFPRMFEELPADEVLAAVKRELAGASKKVRIVYACVHLYLCVRV
;
A
#
# COMPACT_ATOMS: atom_id res chain seq x y z
N LEU A 1 -16.11 -6.47 -0.52
CA LEU A 1 -15.32 -7.62 -0.05
C LEU A 1 -15.79 -8.89 -0.75
N TYR A 2 -17.00 -9.40 -0.49
CA TYR A 2 -17.59 -10.56 -1.19
C TYR A 2 -17.32 -10.59 -2.71
N SER A 3 -17.69 -9.52 -3.44
CA SER A 3 -17.40 -9.37 -4.88
C SER A 3 -15.90 -9.36 -5.27
N LEU A 4 -14.98 -8.91 -4.42
CA LEU A 4 -13.53 -8.94 -4.69
C LEU A 4 -12.92 -10.35 -4.50
N TYR A 5 -13.55 -11.18 -3.67
CA TYR A 5 -13.11 -12.55 -3.38
C TYR A 5 -13.95 -13.62 -4.09
N GLY A 6 -14.94 -13.22 -4.91
CA GLY A 6 -15.87 -14.15 -5.59
C GLY A 6 -16.82 -14.90 -4.64
N LEU A 7 -16.94 -14.46 -3.39
CA LEU A 7 -17.77 -15.10 -2.37
C LEU A 7 -19.24 -14.65 -2.53
N ARG A 8 -20.20 -15.57 -2.34
CA ARG A 8 -21.63 -15.21 -2.21
C ARG A 8 -21.86 -14.43 -0.92
N GLU A 9 -22.80 -13.49 -0.95
CA GLU A 9 -23.36 -12.95 0.29
C GLU A 9 -24.05 -14.07 1.08
N PRO A 10 -23.90 -14.13 2.41
CA PRO A 10 -24.53 -15.19 3.21
C PRO A 10 -26.04 -14.99 3.26
N GLU A 11 -26.77 -15.82 2.52
CA GLU A 11 -28.22 -15.97 2.66
C GLU A 11 -28.55 -16.46 4.07
N GLY A 12 -29.25 -15.64 4.87
CA GLY A 12 -29.75 -16.06 6.18
C GLY A 12 -28.95 -15.63 7.42
N LEU A 13 -28.48 -14.38 7.49
CA LEU A 13 -28.23 -13.70 8.79
C LEU A 13 -29.56 -13.40 9.51
N GLY A 14 -30.32 -14.46 9.81
CA GLY A 14 -31.64 -14.40 10.41
C GLY A 14 -31.59 -14.23 11.92
N SER A 15 -31.94 -13.02 12.39
CA SER A 15 -32.76 -12.71 13.59
C SER A 15 -32.57 -13.46 14.93
N HIS A 16 -31.46 -14.18 15.15
CA HIS A 16 -30.99 -14.57 16.47
C HIS A 16 -29.56 -14.05 16.66
N CYS A 17 -29.47 -12.73 16.81
CA CYS A 17 -28.21 -12.05 17.00
C CYS A 17 -27.83 -12.00 18.49
N ILE A 18 -26.54 -12.24 18.77
CA ILE A 18 -25.86 -11.95 20.05
C ILE A 18 -25.82 -10.42 20.35
N LEU A 19 -26.58 -9.62 19.58
CA LEU A 19 -26.64 -8.16 19.61
C LEU A 19 -27.74 -7.60 20.53
N ASP A 20 -28.64 -8.44 21.05
CA ASP A 20 -29.74 -7.98 21.92
C ASP A 20 -29.24 -7.47 23.29
N ASP A 21 -28.06 -7.89 23.73
CA ASP A 21 -27.38 -7.39 24.93
C ASP A 21 -26.59 -6.09 24.70
N PHE A 22 -26.45 -5.62 23.45
CA PHE A 22 -25.72 -4.40 23.11
C PHE A 22 -26.67 -3.21 22.91
N CYS A 23 -26.26 -2.02 23.36
CA CYS A 23 -27.06 -0.81 23.11
C CYS A 23 -27.06 -0.44 21.61
N ASP A 24 -28.08 0.29 21.15
CA ASP A 24 -28.26 0.63 19.73
C ASP A 24 -27.10 1.45 19.13
N HIS A 25 -26.27 2.08 19.98
CA HIS A 25 -25.04 2.76 19.55
C HIS A 25 -23.88 1.81 19.25
N CYS A 26 -23.84 0.64 19.91
CA CYS A 26 -22.80 -0.38 19.72
C CYS A 26 -23.16 -1.41 18.64
N LYS A 27 -24.45 -1.67 18.40
CA LYS A 27 -24.93 -2.62 17.38
C LYS A 27 -24.28 -2.43 16.00
N PRO A 28 -24.11 -1.22 15.44
CA PRO A 28 -23.45 -1.04 14.14
C PRO A 28 -22.01 -1.54 14.13
N PHE A 29 -21.24 -1.27 15.18
CA PHE A 29 -19.86 -1.71 15.31
C PHE A 29 -19.74 -3.22 15.52
N CYS A 30 -20.62 -3.80 16.34
CA CYS A 30 -20.67 -5.25 16.56
C CYS A 30 -21.10 -6.00 15.29
N THR A 31 -22.11 -5.53 14.55
CA THR A 31 -22.48 -6.10 13.25
C THR A 31 -21.34 -5.96 12.24
N LEU A 32 -20.69 -4.79 12.17
CA LEU A 32 -19.54 -4.61 11.29
C LEU A 32 -18.40 -5.57 11.66
N ALA A 33 -18.11 -5.74 12.95
CA ALA A 33 -17.09 -6.64 13.49
C ALA A 33 -17.41 -8.13 13.27
N ILE A 34 -18.66 -8.55 13.43
CA ILE A 34 -19.10 -9.94 13.16
C ILE A 34 -19.03 -10.23 11.66
N CYS A 35 -19.50 -9.32 10.80
CA CYS A 35 -19.32 -9.42 9.36
C CYS A 35 -17.83 -9.40 8.98
N LEU A 36 -17.00 -8.62 9.67
CA LEU A 36 -15.53 -8.61 9.53
C LEU A 36 -14.94 -9.98 9.84
N VAL A 37 -15.24 -10.55 11.01
CA VAL A 37 -14.68 -11.82 11.46
C VAL A 37 -15.16 -12.94 10.55
N THR A 38 -16.41 -12.88 10.05
CA THR A 38 -16.92 -13.83 9.07
C THR A 38 -16.19 -13.69 7.73
N VAL A 39 -16.04 -12.48 7.19
CA VAL A 39 -15.32 -12.25 5.92
C VAL A 39 -13.84 -12.58 6.03
N LEU A 40 -13.16 -12.20 7.11
CA LEU A 40 -11.77 -12.56 7.37
C LEU A 40 -11.62 -14.07 7.56
N ARG A 41 -12.54 -14.73 8.27
CA ARG A 41 -12.53 -16.19 8.44
C ARG A 41 -12.75 -16.92 7.12
N GLU A 42 -13.66 -16.47 6.26
CA GLU A 42 -13.81 -17.02 4.91
C GLU A 42 -12.57 -16.75 4.05
N MET A 43 -12.04 -15.52 4.06
CA MET A 43 -10.77 -15.18 3.38
C MET A 43 -9.60 -16.08 3.81
N PHE A 44 -9.49 -16.41 5.09
CA PHE A 44 -8.42 -17.26 5.63
C PHE A 44 -8.75 -18.76 5.65
N SER A 45 -9.99 -19.19 5.34
CA SER A 45 -10.39 -20.61 5.30
C SER A 45 -10.39 -21.22 3.90
N VAL A 46 -10.36 -20.41 2.84
CA VAL A 46 -10.27 -20.91 1.44
C VAL A 46 -8.85 -21.37 1.08
N GLY A 47 -7.82 -20.94 1.83
CA GLY A 47 -6.50 -21.54 1.81
C GLY A 47 -6.48 -22.85 2.61
N ALA A 48 -6.26 -23.98 1.95
CA ALA A 48 -6.38 -25.31 2.56
C ALA A 48 -5.44 -25.51 3.78
N GLY A 49 -6.05 -25.59 4.97
CA GLY A 49 -5.40 -25.84 6.26
C GLY A 49 -6.17 -25.11 7.38
N SER A 50 -6.89 -25.86 8.22
CA SER A 50 -7.90 -25.30 9.13
C SER A 50 -7.36 -24.34 10.20
N ILE A 51 -7.30 -23.03 9.88
CA ILE A 51 -7.14 -21.97 10.88
C ILE A 51 -8.50 -21.77 11.57
N VAL A 52 -8.73 -22.52 12.65
CA VAL A 52 -9.89 -22.31 13.53
C VAL A 52 -9.62 -21.08 14.39
N MET A 53 -9.91 -19.88 13.85
CA MET A 53 -10.07 -18.68 14.66
C MET A 53 -11.22 -18.89 15.66
N LYS A 54 -10.88 -19.33 16.88
CA LYS A 54 -11.82 -19.34 18.00
C LYS A 54 -12.11 -17.88 18.38
N PRO A 55 -13.37 -17.41 18.33
CA PRO A 55 -13.70 -16.09 18.81
C PRO A 55 -13.61 -16.09 20.34
N GLN A 56 -12.49 -15.62 20.90
CA GLN A 56 -12.50 -15.09 22.26
C GLN A 56 -13.16 -13.71 22.26
N ILE A 57 -14.50 -13.72 22.11
CA ILE A 57 -15.32 -12.58 22.51
C ILE A 57 -15.24 -12.55 24.04
N ALA A 58 -14.34 -11.72 24.56
CA ALA A 58 -14.38 -11.36 25.96
C ALA A 58 -15.73 -10.70 26.24
N SER A 59 -16.57 -11.36 27.02
CA SER A 59 -17.85 -10.82 27.48
C SER A 59 -17.58 -9.67 28.44
N PHE A 60 -17.47 -8.44 27.92
CA PHE A 60 -17.44 -7.24 28.74
C PHE A 60 -18.82 -7.04 29.38
N PRO A 61 -18.98 -7.16 30.72
CA PRO A 61 -20.27 -6.96 31.35
C PRO A 61 -20.62 -5.47 31.34
N CYS A 62 -21.50 -5.07 30.42
CA CYS A 62 -22.12 -3.75 30.45
C CYS A 62 -23.12 -3.70 31.62
N ALA A 63 -22.63 -3.33 32.81
CA ALA A 63 -23.46 -3.23 33.99
C ALA A 63 -24.55 -2.16 33.80
N ARG A 64 -25.83 -2.57 33.91
CA ARG A 64 -26.98 -1.64 33.90
C ARG A 64 -26.92 -0.72 35.12
N SER A 65 -26.36 0.48 34.95
CA SER A 65 -26.44 1.55 35.95
C SER A 65 -27.69 2.39 35.71
N THR A 66 -28.79 2.06 36.37
CA THR A 66 -30.01 2.88 36.42
C THR A 66 -29.85 4.07 37.36
N SER A 67 -29.03 5.05 36.97
CA SER A 67 -29.00 6.39 37.56
C SER A 67 -28.27 7.36 36.63
N GLY A 68 -29.00 8.36 36.13
CA GLY A 68 -28.41 9.42 35.30
C GLY A 68 -27.47 10.33 36.09
N SER A 69 -26.64 11.08 35.37
CA SER A 69 -25.71 12.16 35.81
C SER A 69 -24.20 11.81 35.84
N ALA A 70 -23.77 10.62 36.25
CA ALA A 70 -22.34 10.37 36.53
C ALA A 70 -21.44 9.95 35.34
N LEU A 71 -21.99 9.52 34.20
CA LEU A 71 -21.21 8.93 33.09
C LEU A 71 -20.82 9.90 31.96
N LEU A 72 -21.43 11.09 31.89
CA LEU A 72 -21.18 12.07 30.81
C LEU A 72 -19.78 12.72 30.86
N GLN A 73 -19.06 12.63 31.97
CA GLN A 73 -17.71 13.18 32.12
C GLN A 73 -16.57 12.23 31.73
N ARG A 74 -16.82 10.94 31.46
CA ARG A 74 -15.75 10.00 31.02
C ARG A 74 -15.68 9.78 29.51
N CYS A 75 -16.74 10.04 28.74
CA CYS A 75 -16.73 9.83 27.29
C CYS A 75 -16.22 11.03 26.46
N HIS A 76 -16.16 12.23 27.04
CA HIS A 76 -15.62 13.41 26.34
C HIS A 76 -14.07 13.51 26.32
N GLY A 77 -13.36 12.57 26.96
CA GLY A 77 -11.90 12.61 27.11
C GLY A 77 -11.07 11.98 25.99
N SER A 78 -11.67 11.20 25.08
CA SER A 78 -10.92 10.42 24.06
C SER A 78 -11.20 10.81 22.61
N CYS A 79 -11.98 11.87 22.38
CA CYS A 79 -12.27 12.42 21.04
C CYS A 79 -11.88 13.90 20.94
N THR A 80 -10.63 14.23 21.29
CA THR A 80 -10.00 15.51 20.94
C THR A 80 -8.86 15.29 19.94
N MET A 81 -8.82 16.10 18.89
CA MET A 81 -7.82 15.98 17.83
C MET A 81 -6.41 16.22 18.36
N PHE A 82 -5.47 15.32 18.08
CA PHE A 82 -4.04 15.61 18.24
C PHE A 82 -3.46 16.31 17.01
N THR A 83 -3.66 17.63 16.97
CA THR A 83 -2.73 18.53 16.27
C THR A 83 -1.54 18.80 17.20
N GLN A 84 -0.40 18.15 16.98
CA GLN A 84 0.83 18.49 17.73
C GLN A 84 1.55 19.69 17.11
N ALA A 85 1.57 20.78 17.88
CA ALA A 85 2.59 21.82 17.77
C ALA A 85 3.80 21.42 18.64
N ALA A 86 5.01 21.73 18.17
CA ALA A 86 6.24 21.47 18.91
C ALA A 86 6.58 22.63 19.85
N VAL A 87 6.92 22.32 21.10
CA VAL A 87 7.60 23.20 22.08
C VAL A 87 8.39 22.30 23.09
N PRO A 88 9.34 22.82 23.90
CA PRO A 88 10.70 22.25 23.92
C PRO A 88 11.06 21.58 25.27
N TYR A 89 12.25 20.95 25.31
CA TYR A 89 12.85 20.42 26.55
C TYR A 89 14.35 20.72 26.64
N ALA A 90 14.75 21.38 27.74
CA ALA A 90 16.10 21.56 28.30
C ALA A 90 15.94 22.34 29.65
N PRO A 91 16.91 22.40 30.58
CA PRO A 91 18.21 21.70 30.72
C PRO A 91 18.14 20.66 31.89
N ALA A 92 19.18 20.09 32.53
CA ALA A 92 20.62 20.33 32.68
C ALA A 92 21.36 18.96 32.90
N ASP A 93 22.68 18.79 33.08
CA ASP A 93 23.74 19.65 33.63
C ASP A 93 25.14 19.43 32.99
N ALA A 94 26.11 20.27 33.37
CA ALA A 94 27.41 20.48 32.70
C ALA A 94 28.54 19.48 33.00
N VAL A 95 29.51 19.37 32.08
CA VAL A 95 30.96 19.66 32.31
C VAL A 95 31.61 20.15 30.99
N ALA A 96 32.42 21.22 31.07
CA ALA A 96 33.41 21.63 30.05
C ALA A 96 34.78 21.85 30.73
N PRO A 97 35.93 21.74 30.04
CA PRO A 97 36.51 22.87 29.28
C PRO A 97 37.13 22.40 27.92
N SER A 98 37.84 23.16 27.08
CA SER A 98 38.48 24.50 27.17
C SER A 98 38.53 25.22 25.81
N ALA A 99 38.93 26.49 25.81
CA ALA A 99 38.91 27.46 24.71
C ALA A 99 40.09 27.40 23.70
N VAL A 100 39.93 28.18 22.61
CA VAL A 100 40.86 29.14 21.95
C VAL A 100 40.52 29.19 20.44
N GLY A 101 40.34 30.32 19.75
CA GLY A 101 40.29 31.73 20.15
C GLY A 101 40.35 32.69 18.94
N SER A 102 39.82 33.91 19.11
CA SER A 102 40.07 35.14 18.29
C SER A 102 39.49 35.25 16.85
N ALA A 103 39.32 36.45 16.25
CA ALA A 103 38.76 37.77 16.68
C ALA A 103 38.84 38.79 15.50
N LEU A 104 38.04 39.87 15.55
CA LEU A 104 38.11 41.11 14.71
C LEU A 104 37.74 40.92 13.20
N GLY A 105 37.26 41.92 12.44
CA GLY A 105 36.99 43.35 12.70
C GLY A 105 36.33 44.03 11.45
N PRO A 106 35.88 45.30 11.51
CA PRO A 106 34.72 45.79 10.73
C PRO A 106 34.96 47.04 9.84
N LEU A 107 33.93 47.51 9.10
CA LEU A 107 33.31 48.87 9.15
C LEU A 107 32.67 49.43 7.84
N SER A 108 31.54 50.17 7.99
CA SER A 108 31.07 51.34 7.17
C SER A 108 30.72 51.12 5.68
N ALA A 109 29.94 51.92 4.92
CA ALA A 109 29.08 53.13 5.06
C ALA A 109 28.28 53.29 3.73
N SER A 110 27.27 54.15 3.47
CA SER A 110 26.33 55.05 4.21
C SER A 110 25.22 55.55 3.21
N VAL A 111 24.37 56.53 3.57
CA VAL A 111 23.33 57.22 2.72
C VAL A 111 22.10 56.34 2.38
N GLY A 112 20.83 56.79 2.34
CA GLY A 112 20.21 58.09 2.64
C GLY A 112 19.00 58.33 1.72
N GLY A 113 17.82 58.70 2.26
CA GLY A 113 16.63 59.01 1.44
C GLY A 113 15.29 58.71 2.13
N SER A 114 14.44 59.73 2.28
CA SER A 114 13.10 59.62 2.87
C SER A 114 12.02 59.62 1.80
N SER A 115 11.02 58.74 1.90
CA SER A 115 9.68 58.99 1.38
C SER A 115 8.66 58.08 2.08
N HIS A 116 7.50 58.64 2.43
CA HIS A 116 6.41 57.93 3.10
C HIS A 116 5.62 57.08 2.09
N LEU A 117 5.29 55.84 2.47
CA LEU A 117 4.26 55.03 1.83
C LEU A 117 3.28 54.52 2.91
N PRO A 118 1.96 54.44 2.61
CA PRO A 118 0.94 54.19 3.62
C PRO A 118 0.86 52.71 4.03
N HIS A 119 0.27 52.49 5.20
CA HIS A 119 0.10 51.18 5.85
C HIS A 119 -0.26 50.04 4.89
N THR A 120 0.69 49.12 4.67
CA THR A 120 0.40 47.81 4.11
C THR A 120 -0.44 47.03 5.13
N LEU A 121 -1.74 46.90 4.87
CA LEU A 121 -2.59 45.96 5.58
C LEU A 121 -2.01 44.56 5.39
N ALA A 122 -1.36 44.03 6.42
CA ALA A 122 -0.76 42.72 6.38
C ALA A 122 -1.89 41.68 6.34
N ILE A 123 -2.29 41.27 5.13
CA ILE A 123 -3.18 40.13 4.93
C ILE A 123 -2.43 38.91 5.50
N ARG A 124 -2.70 38.60 6.77
CA ARG A 124 -2.41 37.32 7.38
C ARG A 124 -3.16 36.28 6.55
N ARG A 125 -2.49 35.73 5.54
CA ARG A 125 -2.91 34.48 4.91
C ARG A 125 -2.92 33.44 6.02
N HIS A 126 -4.08 33.21 6.61
CA HIS A 126 -4.34 32.00 7.36
C HIS A 126 -4.07 30.84 6.40
N ARG A 127 -2.87 30.27 6.47
CA ARG A 127 -2.61 28.90 6.05
C ARG A 127 -3.42 28.01 6.98
N GLN A 128 -4.72 27.91 6.71
CA GLN A 128 -5.44 26.69 7.02
C GLN A 128 -4.59 25.57 6.44
N ARG A 129 -4.14 24.63 7.29
CA ARG A 129 -3.57 23.37 6.82
C ARG A 129 -4.72 22.52 6.28
N LEU A 130 -5.30 22.97 5.16
CA LEU A 130 -6.04 22.08 4.28
C LEU A 130 -5.07 20.95 3.94
N SER A 131 -5.43 19.72 4.30
CA SER A 131 -4.69 18.55 3.82
C SER A 131 -4.63 18.66 2.30
N PRO A 132 -3.47 18.46 1.64
CA PRO A 132 -3.42 18.53 0.19
C PRO A 132 -4.41 17.50 -0.35
N CYS A 133 -5.48 17.97 -1.01
CA CYS A 133 -6.58 17.13 -1.50
C CYS A 133 -6.10 16.23 -2.64
N GLN A 134 -5.38 15.16 -2.32
CA GLN A 134 -4.89 14.16 -3.25
C GLN A 134 -6.05 13.67 -4.13
N ALA A 135 -5.91 13.75 -5.45
CA ALA A 135 -6.82 13.07 -6.36
C ALA A 135 -6.19 11.74 -6.75
N THR A 136 -6.95 10.67 -6.65
CA THR A 136 -6.49 9.31 -6.97
C THR A 136 -7.33 8.76 -8.12
N LEU A 137 -7.00 7.57 -8.61
CA LEU A 137 -7.88 6.88 -9.58
C LEU A 137 -9.30 6.62 -9.02
N ASP A 138 -9.47 6.61 -7.69
CA ASP A 138 -10.77 6.49 -7.02
C ASP A 138 -11.53 7.82 -6.85
N SER A 139 -10.99 8.96 -7.29
CA SER A 139 -11.69 10.24 -7.28
C SER A 139 -12.80 10.26 -8.34
N PRO A 140 -14.03 10.74 -8.06
CA PRO A 140 -15.19 10.55 -8.95
C PRO A 140 -14.97 11.00 -10.40
N GLU A 141 -14.33 12.15 -10.58
CA GLU A 141 -14.06 12.74 -11.90
C GLU A 141 -13.06 11.90 -12.69
N ILE A 142 -12.04 11.36 -12.02
CA ILE A 142 -10.98 10.53 -12.62
C ILE A 142 -11.50 9.12 -12.89
N ALA A 143 -12.29 8.56 -11.98
CA ALA A 143 -12.92 7.24 -12.14
C ALA A 143 -13.77 7.19 -13.42
N VAL A 144 -14.52 8.25 -13.74
CA VAL A 144 -15.26 8.35 -15.02
C VAL A 144 -14.34 8.35 -16.25
N LEU A 145 -13.11 8.88 -16.15
CA LEU A 145 -12.12 8.81 -17.24
C LEU A 145 -11.52 7.41 -17.35
N VAL A 146 -11.26 6.73 -16.22
CA VAL A 146 -10.79 5.35 -16.17
C VAL A 146 -11.86 4.40 -16.74
N ASP A 147 -13.12 4.56 -16.38
CA ASP A 147 -14.23 3.74 -16.92
C ASP A 147 -14.38 3.93 -18.44
N LYS A 148 -14.24 5.17 -18.94
CA LYS A 148 -14.20 5.46 -20.39
C LYS A 148 -13.01 4.81 -21.08
N MET A 149 -11.83 4.83 -20.46
CA MET A 149 -10.63 4.17 -20.97
C MET A 149 -10.83 2.64 -21.02
N LEU A 150 -11.33 2.03 -19.95
CA LEU A 150 -11.58 0.59 -19.86
C LEU A 150 -12.65 0.14 -20.86
N ALA A 151 -13.72 0.93 -21.05
CA ALA A 151 -14.73 0.67 -22.07
C ALA A 151 -14.22 0.83 -23.52
N ALA A 152 -13.19 1.65 -23.72
CA ALA A 152 -12.51 1.82 -25.01
C ALA A 152 -11.35 0.84 -25.23
N ARG A 153 -10.92 0.10 -24.19
CA ARG A 153 -9.84 -0.89 -24.30
C ARG A 153 -10.32 -2.06 -25.17
N PRO A 154 -9.55 -2.47 -26.21
CA PRO A 154 -9.90 -3.64 -26.99
C PRO A 154 -9.89 -4.89 -26.08
N PRO A 155 -10.76 -5.88 -26.33
CA PRO A 155 -10.68 -7.16 -25.63
C PRO A 155 -9.30 -7.80 -25.88
N PRO A 156 -8.76 -8.54 -24.91
CA PRO A 156 -7.48 -9.22 -25.09
C PRO A 156 -7.57 -10.19 -26.28
N GLY A 157 -6.68 -9.99 -27.25
CA GLY A 157 -6.54 -10.88 -28.41
C GLY A 157 -5.87 -12.21 -28.05
N ASN A 158 -5.43 -12.96 -29.06
CA ASN A 158 -4.66 -14.18 -28.85
C ASN A 158 -3.35 -13.85 -28.10
N ARG A 159 -3.09 -14.54 -26.99
CA ARG A 159 -2.01 -14.25 -26.04
C ARG A 159 -0.81 -15.22 -26.13
N GLU A 160 -0.53 -15.77 -27.31
CA GLU A 160 0.60 -16.69 -27.54
C GLU A 160 1.96 -16.16 -27.04
N GLN A 161 2.26 -14.87 -27.27
CA GLN A 161 3.50 -14.24 -26.78
C GLN A 161 3.55 -14.21 -25.24
N LEU A 162 2.42 -13.90 -24.58
CA LEU A 162 2.33 -13.92 -23.12
C LEU A 162 2.50 -15.34 -22.60
N SER A 163 1.75 -16.31 -23.14
CA SER A 163 1.86 -17.72 -22.74
C SER A 163 3.30 -18.23 -22.86
N LYS A 164 4.01 -17.88 -23.94
CA LYS A 164 5.44 -18.20 -24.10
C LYS A 164 6.31 -17.51 -23.05
N CYS A 165 6.11 -16.22 -22.80
CA CYS A 165 6.88 -15.46 -21.80
C CYS A 165 6.67 -16.00 -20.38
N LEU A 166 5.42 -16.29 -20.00
CA LEU A 166 5.08 -16.82 -18.69
C LEU A 166 5.63 -18.24 -18.49
N ALA A 167 5.63 -19.08 -19.54
CA ALA A 167 6.26 -20.41 -19.50
C ALA A 167 7.79 -20.32 -19.27
N LEU A 168 8.48 -19.40 -19.95
CA LEU A 168 9.92 -19.16 -19.73
C LEU A 168 10.20 -18.66 -18.30
N ILE A 169 9.40 -17.70 -17.80
CA ILE A 169 9.49 -17.21 -16.42
C ILE A 169 9.28 -18.36 -15.41
N GLU A 170 8.33 -19.25 -15.68
CA GLU A 170 8.02 -20.39 -14.82
C GLU A 170 9.09 -21.47 -14.84
N GLU A 171 9.63 -21.82 -16.02
CA GLU A 171 10.76 -22.76 -16.15
C GLU A 171 11.98 -22.26 -15.39
N ILE A 172 12.25 -20.95 -15.45
CA ILE A 172 13.31 -20.30 -14.68
C ILE A 172 12.99 -20.35 -13.17
N ASN A 173 11.80 -19.91 -12.75
CA ASN A 173 11.38 -19.91 -11.34
C ASN A 173 11.27 -21.31 -10.73
N SER A 174 11.08 -22.36 -11.54
CA SER A 174 11.06 -23.75 -11.07
C SER A 174 12.40 -24.20 -10.45
N LYS A 175 13.49 -23.49 -10.78
CA LYS A 175 14.86 -23.73 -10.31
C LYS A 175 15.17 -23.00 -8.99
N ASP A 176 14.16 -22.44 -8.32
CA ASP A 176 14.24 -21.92 -6.94
C ASP A 176 14.43 -23.09 -5.96
N PRO A 177 15.53 -23.15 -5.17
CA PRO A 177 15.74 -24.19 -4.18
C PRO A 177 14.79 -24.06 -2.98
N SER A 178 14.24 -22.87 -2.73
CA SER A 178 13.27 -22.65 -1.66
C SER A 178 11.92 -23.25 -2.05
N LYS A 179 11.46 -24.26 -1.32
CA LYS A 179 10.17 -24.91 -1.55
C LYS A 179 9.24 -24.70 -0.38
N VAL A 180 8.02 -24.31 -0.67
CA VAL A 180 6.93 -24.15 0.29
C VAL A 180 5.79 -25.10 0.00
N GLU A 181 5.05 -25.47 1.04
CA GLU A 181 3.87 -26.31 0.92
C GLU A 181 2.61 -25.45 0.80
N TYR A 182 1.77 -25.78 -0.17
CA TYR A 182 0.51 -25.10 -0.45
C TYR A 182 -0.47 -26.08 -1.08
N GLY A 183 -1.68 -26.19 -0.54
CA GLY A 183 -2.68 -27.17 -1.01
C GLY A 183 -2.22 -28.63 -0.92
N GLY A 184 -1.42 -28.99 0.09
CA GLY A 184 -0.86 -30.33 0.27
C GLY A 184 0.20 -30.75 -0.75
N LYS A 185 0.75 -29.80 -1.53
CA LYS A 185 1.82 -30.02 -2.50
C LYS A 185 2.97 -29.04 -2.27
N ARG A 186 4.19 -29.46 -2.60
CA ARG A 186 5.40 -28.63 -2.49
C ARG A 186 5.73 -27.95 -3.81
N TYR A 187 5.82 -26.63 -3.79
CA TYR A 187 6.12 -25.78 -4.94
C TYR A 187 7.39 -24.94 -4.70
N PRO A 188 8.21 -24.66 -5.73
CA PRO A 188 9.25 -23.64 -5.65
C PRO A 188 8.62 -22.28 -5.35
N TYR A 189 9.13 -21.56 -4.35
CA TYR A 189 8.45 -20.39 -3.79
C TYR A 189 8.26 -19.28 -4.83
N ARG A 190 9.26 -18.99 -5.69
CA ARG A 190 9.11 -17.95 -6.73
C ARG A 190 8.04 -18.29 -7.78
N VAL A 191 7.83 -19.57 -8.12
CA VAL A 191 6.72 -19.98 -9.00
C VAL A 191 5.39 -19.64 -8.32
N LEU A 192 5.22 -20.04 -7.06
CA LEU A 192 3.98 -19.87 -6.33
C LEU A 192 3.65 -18.38 -6.06
N PHE A 193 4.65 -17.62 -5.60
CA PHE A 193 4.51 -16.18 -5.34
C PHE A 193 4.09 -15.39 -6.59
N GLY A 194 4.70 -15.69 -7.74
CA GLY A 194 4.30 -15.06 -9.00
C GLY A 194 2.86 -15.43 -9.40
N SER A 195 2.40 -16.64 -9.07
CA SER A 195 1.04 -17.11 -9.40
C SER A 195 -0.01 -16.41 -8.55
N TRP A 196 0.24 -16.24 -7.25
CA TRP A 196 -0.60 -15.44 -6.36
C TRP A 196 -0.73 -14.00 -6.86
N LEU A 197 0.39 -13.36 -7.21
CA LEU A 197 0.39 -11.97 -7.67
C LEU A 197 -0.34 -11.81 -9.01
N ALA A 198 -0.15 -12.73 -9.96
CA ALA A 198 -0.86 -12.72 -11.24
C ALA A 198 -2.37 -12.98 -11.08
N GLY A 199 -2.78 -13.90 -10.21
CA GLY A 199 -4.19 -14.14 -9.90
C GLY A 199 -4.89 -12.97 -9.22
N TRP A 200 -4.14 -12.14 -8.47
CA TRP A 200 -4.67 -10.87 -7.95
C TRP A 200 -4.74 -9.77 -9.02
N VAL A 201 -3.77 -9.70 -9.95
CA VAL A 201 -3.86 -8.81 -11.13
C VAL A 201 -5.11 -9.13 -11.96
N GLU A 202 -5.37 -10.41 -12.26
CA GLU A 202 -6.54 -10.84 -13.04
C GLU A 202 -7.88 -10.45 -12.39
N LYS A 203 -7.97 -10.55 -11.05
CA LYS A 203 -9.17 -10.12 -10.29
C LYS A 203 -9.36 -8.60 -10.25
N LEU A 204 -8.27 -7.83 -10.29
CA LEU A 204 -8.30 -6.37 -10.17
C LEU A 204 -8.48 -5.66 -11.52
N ASP A 205 -7.85 -6.18 -12.57
CA ASP A 205 -8.01 -5.75 -13.97
C ASP A 205 -8.02 -7.00 -14.88
N PRO A 206 -9.21 -7.59 -15.15
CA PRO A 206 -9.35 -8.73 -16.07
C PRO A 206 -8.88 -8.41 -17.50
N GLY A 207 -8.89 -7.14 -17.89
CA GLY A 207 -8.40 -6.65 -19.18
C GLY A 207 -6.93 -6.23 -19.15
N ALA A 208 -6.17 -6.54 -18.09
CA ALA A 208 -4.82 -6.06 -17.88
C ALA A 208 -3.89 -6.36 -19.08
N PRO A 209 -3.01 -5.41 -19.47
CA PRO A 209 -2.04 -5.63 -20.55
C PRO A 209 -1.02 -6.71 -20.17
N ASP A 210 -0.45 -7.34 -21.19
CA ASP A 210 0.52 -8.45 -21.04
C ASP A 210 1.70 -8.08 -20.13
N GLU A 211 2.20 -6.83 -20.23
CA GLU A 211 3.29 -6.32 -19.42
C GLU A 211 3.00 -6.40 -17.91
N LEU A 212 1.74 -6.21 -17.49
CA LEU A 212 1.35 -6.30 -16.08
C LEU A 212 1.37 -7.74 -15.56
N TYR A 213 0.96 -8.71 -16.39
CA TYR A 213 1.08 -10.14 -16.08
C TYR A 213 2.54 -10.60 -16.04
N ILE A 214 3.38 -10.11 -16.98
CA ILE A 214 4.81 -10.36 -17.02
C ILE A 214 5.50 -9.79 -15.78
N LEU A 215 5.15 -8.57 -15.35
CA LEU A 215 5.63 -7.99 -14.10
C LEU A 215 5.21 -8.83 -12.88
N ALA A 216 3.94 -9.23 -12.79
CA ALA A 216 3.43 -10.02 -11.68
C ALA A 216 4.15 -11.38 -11.54
N ARG A 217 4.40 -12.08 -12.65
CA ARG A 217 5.12 -13.37 -12.67
C ARG A 217 6.64 -13.20 -12.55
N GLY A 218 7.19 -12.11 -13.10
CA GLY A 218 8.61 -11.93 -13.37
C GLY A 218 9.39 -11.01 -12.43
N LYS A 219 8.74 -10.16 -11.61
CA LYS A 219 9.48 -9.14 -10.81
C LYS A 219 10.48 -9.70 -9.78
N ASN A 220 10.35 -10.97 -9.41
CA ASN A 220 11.24 -11.67 -8.48
C ASN A 220 12.03 -12.82 -9.17
N LEU A 221 12.07 -12.83 -10.51
CA LEU A 221 12.74 -13.82 -11.36
C LEU A 221 14.21 -14.01 -10.95
N GLU A 222 14.64 -15.26 -10.73
CA GLU A 222 16.01 -15.61 -10.32
C GLU A 222 16.56 -14.89 -9.08
N SER A 223 15.73 -14.24 -8.27
CA SER A 223 16.19 -13.49 -7.08
C SER A 223 16.86 -14.33 -5.98
N TRP A 224 16.85 -15.67 -6.09
CA TRP A 224 17.63 -16.60 -5.26
C TRP A 224 19.07 -16.82 -5.78
N ARG A 225 19.37 -16.43 -7.03
CA ARG A 225 20.69 -16.54 -7.68
C ARG A 225 21.56 -15.30 -7.50
N LEU A 226 21.10 -14.30 -6.73
CA LEU A 226 21.80 -13.04 -6.44
C LEU A 226 23.02 -13.22 -5.49
N VAL A 227 23.78 -14.30 -5.66
CA VAL A 227 25.02 -14.62 -4.93
C VAL A 227 26.15 -13.67 -5.33
N GLU A 228 26.05 -13.06 -6.52
CA GLU A 228 26.99 -12.06 -7.04
C GLU A 228 26.70 -10.63 -6.57
N ILE A 229 25.48 -10.35 -6.05
CA ILE A 229 25.06 -9.04 -5.55
C ILE A 229 24.78 -9.16 -4.04
N LYS A 230 25.82 -9.50 -3.27
CA LYS A 230 25.70 -9.71 -1.83
C LYS A 230 25.48 -8.38 -1.13
N ARG A 231 24.76 -8.39 -0.02
CA ARG A 231 24.57 -7.18 0.78
C ARG A 231 25.89 -6.67 1.38
N ASP A 232 26.80 -7.58 1.73
CA ASP A 232 28.02 -7.25 2.48
C ASP A 232 29.09 -6.54 1.63
N ASP A 233 29.01 -6.64 0.29
CA ASP A 233 29.91 -5.94 -0.63
C ASP A 233 29.64 -4.42 -0.71
N TYR A 234 28.55 -3.95 -0.08
CA TYR A 234 28.10 -2.56 -0.07
C TYR A 234 28.21 -1.95 1.34
N SER A 235 28.55 -0.66 1.40
CA SER A 235 28.70 0.03 2.69
C SER A 235 27.48 -0.13 3.61
N PRO A 236 27.67 -0.23 4.94
CA PRO A 236 26.59 -0.49 5.90
C PRO A 236 25.65 0.71 6.14
N ASN A 237 25.83 1.81 5.39
CA ASN A 237 25.03 3.02 5.50
C ASN A 237 23.84 3.03 4.50
N THR A 238 22.99 4.04 4.63
CA THR A 238 21.80 4.23 3.77
C THR A 238 22.13 4.39 2.27
N ALA A 239 23.31 4.89 1.92
CA ALA A 239 23.73 5.01 0.52
C ALA A 239 24.10 3.64 -0.07
N GLY A 240 24.88 2.83 0.65
CA GLY A 240 25.18 1.45 0.26
C GLY A 240 23.93 0.57 0.16
N GLN A 241 22.96 0.75 1.07
CA GLN A 241 21.66 0.09 0.97
C GLN A 241 20.92 0.43 -0.34
N LYS A 242 20.83 1.73 -0.68
CA LYS A 242 20.19 2.19 -1.92
C LYS A 242 20.92 1.69 -3.18
N GLN A 243 22.25 1.64 -3.14
CA GLN A 243 23.06 1.15 -4.25
C GLN A 243 22.83 -0.35 -4.48
N TRP A 244 22.87 -1.16 -3.41
CA TRP A 244 22.55 -2.59 -3.47
C TRP A 244 21.14 -2.84 -4.02
N GLU A 245 20.14 -2.07 -3.58
CA GLU A 245 18.78 -2.15 -4.12
C GLU A 245 18.68 -1.77 -5.60
N ALA A 246 19.44 -0.76 -6.05
CA ALA A 246 19.47 -0.33 -7.44
C ALA A 246 20.13 -1.40 -8.35
N ASP A 247 21.30 -1.91 -7.97
CA ASP A 247 22.02 -2.93 -8.72
C ASP A 247 21.22 -4.24 -8.79
N ARG A 248 20.59 -4.64 -7.67
CA ARG A 248 19.67 -5.78 -7.62
C ARG A 248 18.47 -5.59 -8.56
N LYS A 249 17.85 -4.40 -8.59
CA LYS A 249 16.73 -4.12 -9.52
C LYS A 249 17.18 -4.13 -10.97
N ALA A 250 18.34 -3.55 -11.28
CA ALA A 250 18.90 -3.55 -12.63
C ALA A 250 19.18 -4.97 -13.14
N TRP A 251 19.73 -5.85 -12.30
CA TRP A 251 19.92 -7.26 -12.63
C TRP A 251 18.60 -7.97 -12.94
N LEU A 252 17.59 -7.82 -12.06
CA LEU A 252 16.27 -8.43 -12.24
C LEU A 252 15.55 -7.89 -13.51
N ALA A 253 15.63 -6.58 -13.76
CA ALA A 253 15.06 -5.94 -14.93
C ALA A 253 15.70 -6.46 -16.22
N ASN A 254 17.04 -6.49 -16.29
CA ASN A 254 17.78 -7.03 -17.44
C ASN A 254 17.43 -8.50 -17.71
N ARG A 255 17.30 -9.31 -16.65
CA ARG A 255 16.94 -10.73 -16.80
C ARG A 255 15.52 -10.90 -17.34
N LEU A 256 14.56 -10.11 -16.86
CA LEU A 256 13.18 -10.15 -17.34
C LEU A 256 13.05 -9.64 -18.79
N LYS A 257 13.75 -8.56 -19.16
CA LYS A 257 13.83 -8.08 -20.55
C LYS A 257 14.34 -9.16 -21.51
N ALA A 258 15.37 -9.92 -21.11
CA ALA A 258 15.90 -10.99 -21.94
C ALA A 258 14.84 -12.07 -22.24
N VAL A 259 14.07 -12.46 -21.22
CA VAL A 259 12.95 -13.42 -21.37
C VAL A 259 11.83 -12.85 -22.24
N MET A 260 11.48 -11.57 -22.09
CA MET A 260 10.50 -10.90 -22.97
C MET A 260 10.97 -10.86 -24.42
N LYS A 261 12.26 -10.58 -24.67
CA LYS A 261 12.86 -10.57 -26.01
C LYS A 261 12.80 -11.96 -26.65
N GLU A 262 13.10 -13.02 -25.89
CA GLU A 262 12.99 -14.41 -26.34
C GLU A 262 11.53 -14.81 -26.63
N ALA A 263 10.58 -14.30 -25.86
CA ALA A 263 9.14 -14.47 -26.12
C ALA A 263 8.62 -13.69 -27.35
N GLY A 264 9.37 -12.70 -27.84
CA GLY A 264 9.07 -11.93 -29.06
C GLY A 264 8.47 -10.54 -28.82
N TYR A 265 8.51 -10.02 -27.58
CA TYR A 265 8.04 -8.66 -27.29
C TYR A 265 8.96 -7.59 -27.89
N GLY A 266 8.37 -6.50 -28.39
CA GLY A 266 9.10 -5.35 -28.92
C GLY A 266 9.79 -4.50 -27.85
N GLU A 267 10.69 -3.61 -28.27
CA GLU A 267 11.49 -2.76 -27.37
C GLU A 267 10.64 -1.86 -26.46
N ALA A 268 9.48 -1.38 -26.95
CA ALA A 268 8.57 -0.54 -26.17
C ALA A 268 8.03 -1.27 -24.92
N SER A 269 7.55 -2.50 -25.08
CA SER A 269 7.08 -3.35 -23.97
C SER A 269 8.22 -3.74 -23.02
N GLN A 270 9.39 -4.11 -23.58
CA GLN A 270 10.58 -4.42 -22.77
C GLN A 270 11.03 -3.21 -21.93
N LYS A 271 11.01 -2.01 -22.51
CA LYS A 271 11.35 -0.77 -21.80
C LYS A 271 10.31 -0.44 -20.73
N LEU A 272 9.03 -0.61 -21.03
CA LEU A 272 7.97 -0.39 -20.04
C LEU A 272 8.15 -1.28 -18.79
N VAL A 273 8.39 -2.58 -18.99
CA VAL A 273 8.66 -3.51 -17.89
C VAL A 273 9.96 -3.17 -17.15
N GLU A 274 11.00 -2.71 -17.85
CA GLU A 274 12.23 -2.20 -17.22
C GLU A 274 11.98 -0.97 -16.33
N ASP A 275 11.24 0.01 -16.84
CA ASP A 275 10.89 1.24 -16.13
C ASP A 275 10.07 0.91 -14.86
N PHE A 276 9.15 -0.06 -14.94
CA PHE A 276 8.46 -0.63 -13.78
C PHE A 276 9.41 -1.28 -12.76
N MET A 277 10.32 -2.14 -13.22
CA MET A 277 11.27 -2.85 -12.35
C MET A 277 12.27 -1.93 -11.64
N LEU A 278 12.68 -0.85 -12.31
CA LEU A 278 13.60 0.16 -11.78
C LEU A 278 12.90 1.23 -10.93
N ASN A 279 11.56 1.35 -10.99
CA ASN A 279 10.79 2.51 -10.55
C ASN A 279 11.23 3.83 -11.23
N ARG A 280 11.51 3.78 -12.54
CA ARG A 280 11.95 4.93 -13.35
C ARG A 280 10.78 5.46 -14.20
N ASP A 281 10.64 6.78 -14.28
CA ASP A 281 9.69 7.50 -15.16
C ASP A 281 8.21 7.06 -15.05
N LEU A 282 7.83 6.43 -13.93
CA LEU A 282 6.45 5.99 -13.65
C LEU A 282 5.61 7.13 -13.06
N PRO A 283 4.32 7.24 -13.45
CA PRO A 283 3.41 8.17 -12.80
C PRO A 283 2.93 7.62 -11.44
N ASP A 284 2.73 8.50 -10.47
CA ASP A 284 2.30 8.15 -9.11
C ASP A 284 0.77 8.26 -8.94
N PRO A 285 0.03 7.14 -8.79
CA PRO A 285 -1.43 7.16 -8.66
C PRO A 285 -1.92 7.75 -7.33
N ARG A 286 -1.02 8.08 -6.39
CA ARG A 286 -1.35 8.73 -5.12
C ARG A 286 -1.72 10.21 -5.26
N ASP A 287 -1.31 10.88 -6.33
CA ASP A 287 -1.80 12.23 -6.67
C ASP A 287 -1.78 12.48 -8.19
N VAL A 288 -2.86 12.07 -8.85
CA VAL A 288 -3.05 12.13 -10.30
C VAL A 288 -3.04 13.58 -10.84
N ARG A 289 -3.29 14.59 -9.99
CA ARG A 289 -3.26 16.03 -10.37
C ARG A 289 -1.88 16.51 -10.83
N LEU A 290 -0.84 15.74 -10.58
CA LEU A 290 0.51 15.99 -11.08
C LEU A 290 0.64 15.72 -12.60
N TYR A 291 -0.37 15.11 -13.22
CA TYR A 291 -0.36 14.68 -14.60
C TYR A 291 -1.58 15.18 -15.36
N ASP A 292 -1.37 15.55 -16.63
CA ASP A 292 -2.47 15.92 -17.51
C ASP A 292 -3.14 14.67 -18.13
N VAL A 293 -4.12 14.14 -17.40
CA VAL A 293 -4.98 13.02 -17.86
C VAL A 293 -6.02 13.45 -18.90
N THR A 294 -6.17 14.76 -19.13
CA THR A 294 -7.12 15.37 -20.06
C THR A 294 -6.38 16.34 -20.98
N GLY A 295 -5.61 15.77 -21.90
CA GLY A 295 -4.73 16.48 -22.83
C GLY A 295 -5.41 17.53 -23.73
N PRO A 296 -4.69 18.09 -24.71
CA PRO A 296 -5.14 19.23 -25.51
C PRO A 296 -6.58 19.11 -26.03
N MET A 297 -7.36 20.18 -25.91
CA MET A 297 -8.79 20.21 -26.24
C MET A 297 -9.69 19.27 -25.41
N GLY A 298 -9.20 18.77 -24.26
CA GLY A 298 -9.97 17.88 -23.37
C GLY A 298 -9.98 16.41 -23.81
N THR A 299 -9.07 16.00 -24.70
CA THR A 299 -8.94 14.59 -25.12
C THR A 299 -8.35 13.74 -24.01
N ILE A 300 -8.96 12.60 -23.69
CA ILE A 300 -8.51 11.75 -22.58
C ILE A 300 -7.16 11.09 -22.94
N ASN A 301 -6.17 11.24 -22.05
CA ASN A 301 -4.86 10.61 -22.21
C ASN A 301 -4.89 9.15 -21.72
N PHE A 302 -5.51 8.27 -22.53
CA PHE A 302 -5.66 6.84 -22.19
C PHE A 302 -4.34 6.16 -21.85
N ARG A 303 -3.24 6.47 -22.55
CA ARG A 303 -1.93 5.87 -22.26
C ARG A 303 -1.43 6.21 -20.85
N LEU A 304 -1.59 7.47 -20.42
CA LEU A 304 -1.21 7.89 -19.07
C LEU A 304 -2.11 7.26 -17.99
N LEU A 305 -3.42 7.21 -18.23
CA LEU A 305 -4.37 6.55 -17.31
C LEU A 305 -4.10 5.05 -17.20
N GLU A 306 -3.73 4.37 -18.28
CA GLU A 306 -3.37 2.96 -18.28
C GLU A 306 -2.09 2.72 -17.49
N LEU A 307 -1.06 3.56 -17.66
CA LEU A 307 0.16 3.48 -16.85
C LEU A 307 -0.12 3.70 -15.36
N LEU A 308 -0.91 4.72 -15.00
CA LEU A 308 -1.36 4.97 -13.63
C LEU A 308 -2.11 3.75 -13.05
N LEU A 309 -3.02 3.16 -13.83
CA LEU A 309 -3.80 1.98 -13.43
C LEU A 309 -2.90 0.75 -13.24
N MET A 310 -1.94 0.50 -14.12
CA MET A 310 -0.97 -0.58 -13.98
C MET A 310 -0.13 -0.43 -12.69
N VAL A 311 0.36 0.78 -12.38
CA VAL A 311 1.10 1.06 -11.14
C VAL A 311 0.24 0.81 -9.90
N GLN A 312 -1.03 1.25 -9.92
CA GLN A 312 -1.94 1.02 -8.79
C GLN A 312 -2.30 -0.46 -8.64
N THR A 313 -2.62 -1.14 -9.75
CA THR A 313 -3.04 -2.55 -9.76
C THR A 313 -1.94 -3.49 -9.28
N LEU A 314 -0.68 -3.26 -9.70
CA LEU A 314 0.45 -4.07 -9.22
C LEU A 314 0.65 -3.91 -7.71
N ARG A 315 0.58 -2.67 -7.21
CA ARG A 315 0.71 -2.33 -5.78
C ARG A 315 -0.45 -2.88 -4.94
N ASP A 316 -1.66 -2.86 -5.48
CA ASP A 316 -2.85 -3.45 -4.86
C ASP A 316 -2.75 -4.97 -4.79
N ALA A 317 -2.26 -5.62 -5.86
CA ALA A 317 -2.00 -7.05 -5.88
C ALA A 317 -0.90 -7.43 -4.87
N GLU A 318 0.19 -6.65 -4.77
CA GLU A 318 1.24 -6.81 -3.74
C GLU A 318 0.67 -6.74 -2.31
N SER A 319 -0.15 -5.73 -2.07
CA SER A 319 -0.85 -5.48 -0.81
C SER A 319 -1.74 -6.66 -0.41
N LEU A 320 -2.48 -7.23 -1.36
CA LEU A 320 -3.38 -8.36 -1.13
C LEU A 320 -2.61 -9.67 -0.91
N VAL A 321 -1.56 -9.94 -1.68
CA VAL A 321 -0.65 -11.08 -1.47
C VAL A 321 0.00 -11.03 -0.07
N PHE A 322 0.40 -9.84 0.39
CA PHE A 322 0.90 -9.64 1.75
C PHE A 322 -0.17 -9.98 2.81
N LEU A 323 -1.40 -9.47 2.64
CA LEU A 323 -2.51 -9.73 3.56
C LEU A 323 -2.96 -11.20 3.58
N GLU A 324 -2.84 -11.91 2.46
CA GLU A 324 -3.25 -13.32 2.35
C GLU A 324 -2.22 -14.29 2.94
N HIS A 325 -0.91 -14.07 2.68
CA HIS A 325 0.11 -15.08 2.98
C HIS A 325 1.15 -14.67 4.04
N THR A 326 1.38 -13.37 4.25
CA THR A 326 2.39 -12.87 5.20
C THR A 326 1.75 -12.42 6.51
N PHE A 327 0.65 -11.67 6.43
CA PHE A 327 -0.05 -11.11 7.59
C PHE A 327 -0.47 -12.16 8.64
N PRO A 328 -0.98 -13.36 8.31
CA PRO A 328 -1.38 -14.33 9.34
C PRO A 328 -0.23 -14.74 10.26
N ARG A 329 0.96 -15.01 9.71
CA ARG A 329 2.15 -15.37 10.48
C ARG A 329 2.64 -14.21 11.33
N MET A 330 2.73 -13.01 10.73
CA MET A 330 3.09 -11.80 11.48
C MET A 330 2.11 -11.53 12.64
N PHE A 331 0.81 -11.77 12.42
CA PHE A 331 -0.20 -11.62 13.46
C PHE A 331 0.03 -12.61 14.61
N GLU A 332 0.38 -13.87 14.33
CA GLU A 332 0.65 -14.86 15.37
C GLU A 332 1.98 -14.63 16.11
N GLU A 333 3.03 -14.19 15.39
CA GLU A 333 4.42 -14.15 15.89
C GLU A 333 4.85 -12.80 16.49
N LEU A 334 4.24 -11.67 16.11
CA LEU A 334 4.73 -10.32 16.43
C LEU A 334 3.75 -9.53 17.34
N PRO A 335 4.24 -8.54 18.10
CA PRO A 335 3.38 -7.65 18.88
C PRO A 335 2.52 -6.75 17.98
N ALA A 336 1.35 -6.37 18.47
CA ALA A 336 0.30 -5.78 17.65
C ALA A 336 0.65 -4.40 17.06
N ASP A 337 1.56 -3.65 17.70
CA ASP A 337 2.07 -2.38 17.21
C ASP A 337 3.03 -2.54 16.02
N GLU A 338 3.92 -3.55 16.05
CA GLU A 338 4.76 -3.92 14.91
C GLU A 338 3.92 -4.42 13.72
N VAL A 339 2.93 -5.28 13.98
CA VAL A 339 1.99 -5.75 12.95
C VAL A 339 1.24 -4.56 12.34
N LEU A 340 0.75 -3.64 13.17
CA LEU A 340 0.06 -2.43 12.73
C LEU A 340 0.97 -1.51 11.91
N ALA A 341 2.25 -1.37 12.29
CA ALA A 341 3.24 -0.58 11.55
C ALA A 341 3.58 -1.20 10.18
N ALA A 342 3.69 -2.53 10.10
CA ALA A 342 3.90 -3.25 8.85
C ALA A 342 2.69 -3.12 7.91
N VAL A 343 1.48 -3.40 8.40
CA VAL A 343 0.23 -3.25 7.63
C VAL A 343 0.05 -1.81 7.13
N LYS A 344 0.35 -0.80 7.97
CA LYS A 344 0.34 0.61 7.56
C LYS A 344 1.32 0.91 6.42
N ARG A 345 2.52 0.29 6.43
CA ARG A 345 3.56 0.50 5.41
C ARG A 345 3.14 -0.07 4.06
N GLU A 346 2.73 -1.34 4.02
CA GLU A 346 2.33 -2.02 2.78
C GLU A 346 1.10 -1.34 2.15
N LEU A 347 0.09 -1.02 2.97
CA LEU A 347 -1.19 -0.48 2.48
C LEU A 347 -1.18 1.05 2.28
N ALA A 348 -0.07 1.74 2.60
CA ALA A 348 0.04 3.20 2.49
C ALA A 348 -0.29 3.73 1.08
N GLY A 349 0.11 3.00 0.04
CA GLY A 349 -0.14 3.37 -1.36
C GLY A 349 -1.28 2.61 -2.03
N ALA A 350 -1.96 1.70 -1.34
CA ALA A 350 -3.03 0.90 -1.93
C ALA A 350 -4.27 1.75 -2.26
N SER A 351 -5.07 1.33 -3.24
CA SER A 351 -6.29 2.03 -3.66
C SER A 351 -7.35 2.09 -2.57
N LYS A 352 -8.39 2.89 -2.75
CA LYS A 352 -9.56 2.91 -1.87
C LYS A 352 -10.20 1.52 -1.73
N LYS A 353 -10.24 0.73 -2.82
CA LYS A 353 -10.79 -0.64 -2.84
C LYS A 353 -10.03 -1.54 -1.86
N VAL A 354 -8.70 -1.49 -1.84
CA VAL A 354 -7.85 -2.29 -0.93
C VAL A 354 -7.78 -1.68 0.48
N ARG A 355 -7.81 -0.34 0.61
CA ARG A 355 -7.85 0.35 1.91
C ARG A 355 -9.12 0.07 2.72
N ILE A 356 -10.21 -0.40 2.10
CA ILE A 356 -11.36 -0.94 2.85
C ILE A 356 -10.93 -2.20 3.62
N VAL A 357 -10.12 -3.09 3.02
CA VAL A 357 -9.54 -4.26 3.72
C VAL A 357 -8.63 -3.81 4.88
N TYR A 358 -7.84 -2.75 4.69
CA TYR A 358 -7.05 -2.16 5.79
C TYR A 358 -7.92 -1.72 6.97
N ALA A 359 -9.02 -0.99 6.71
CA ALA A 359 -9.91 -0.54 7.78
C ALA A 359 -10.47 -1.73 8.58
N CYS A 360 -10.78 -2.84 7.91
CA CYS A 360 -11.16 -4.09 8.54
C CYS A 360 -10.03 -4.65 9.45
N VAL A 361 -8.83 -4.85 8.90
CA VAL A 361 -7.69 -5.40 9.64
C VAL A 361 -7.28 -4.51 10.82
N HIS A 362 -7.36 -3.18 10.65
CA HIS A 362 -7.08 -2.21 11.71
C HIS A 362 -8.08 -2.31 12.87
N LEU A 363 -9.39 -2.39 12.58
CA LEU A 363 -10.41 -2.58 13.61
C LEU A 363 -10.20 -3.88 14.38
N TYR A 364 -9.83 -4.97 13.68
CA TYR A 364 -9.54 -6.26 14.31
C TYR A 364 -8.29 -6.21 15.21
N LEU A 365 -7.22 -5.56 14.76
CA LEU A 365 -6.01 -5.33 15.57
C LEU A 365 -6.29 -4.48 16.83
N CYS A 366 -7.10 -3.43 16.70
CA CYS A 366 -7.52 -2.59 17.83
C CYS A 366 -8.44 -3.28 18.85
N VAL A 367 -8.96 -4.47 18.55
CA VAL A 367 -9.73 -5.31 19.50
C VAL A 367 -8.81 -6.31 20.22
N ARG A 368 -7.60 -6.56 19.70
CA ARG A 368 -6.60 -7.45 20.30
C ARG A 368 -5.66 -6.74 21.28
N VAL A 369 -5.45 -5.43 21.10
CA VAL A 369 -4.72 -4.54 22.03
C VAL A 369 -5.64 -4.12 23.18
#